data_AF-A0A2G6CC65-F1
#
_entry.id   AF-A0A2G6CC65-F1
#
_cell.length_a   1.000
_cell.length_b   1.000
_cell.length_c   1.000
_cell.angle_alpha   90.00
_cell.angle_beta   90.00
_cell.angle_gamma   90.00
#
_symmetry.space_group_name_H-M   'P 1'
#
loop_
_entity.id
_entity.type
_entity.pdbx_description
1 polymer ?
#
loop_
_entity_poly.entity_id
_entity_poly.type
_entity_poly.pdbx_seq_one_letter_code
_entity_poly.pdbx_strand_id
1 'polypeptide(L)'
;MSIAWHEIRDHLMLSSSTLSFQRNFEALRRSSKPLAHFADPAALLDTLHVSGHGPNEKNRLLEALVGAAQSGGATSDCALTLMLLALWPGLDAVRRRSLWRRIGPGDEVASEILARASEAIRGLNLQRVNRIAATVLRNIERDLIRTRQREDRHQSLRGETDPNEIPADGEASANASPALLRDDLVRIVGRD
;
A
#
# COMPACT_ATOMS: atom_id res chain seq x y z
N MET A 1 9.42 16.61 9.66
CA MET A 1 9.12 16.36 8.23
C MET A 1 9.93 15.13 7.83
N SER A 2 9.31 14.06 7.32
CA SER A 2 10.10 12.89 6.88
C SER A 2 10.65 13.17 5.48
N ILE A 3 11.98 13.23 5.39
CA ILE A 3 12.77 13.55 4.20
C ILE A 3 12.47 12.52 3.09
N ALA A 4 12.34 11.24 3.47
CA ALA A 4 12.06 10.13 2.59
C ALA A 4 10.82 10.35 1.69
N TRP A 5 9.74 10.93 2.21
CA TRP A 5 8.51 11.13 1.42
C TRP A 5 8.70 12.08 0.23
N HIS A 6 9.45 13.17 0.43
CA HIS A 6 9.72 14.11 -0.65
C HIS A 6 10.75 13.54 -1.63
N GLU A 7 11.76 12.83 -1.13
CA GLU A 7 12.73 12.11 -1.97
C GLU A 7 12.07 11.08 -2.88
N ILE A 8 11.09 10.33 -2.38
CA ILE A 8 10.28 9.41 -3.20
C ILE A 8 9.62 10.15 -4.36
N ARG A 9 8.94 11.27 -4.07
CA ARG A 9 8.25 12.05 -5.11
C ARG A 9 9.26 12.55 -6.14
N ASP A 10 10.36 13.08 -5.68
CA ASP A 10 11.36 13.69 -6.53
C ASP A 10 12.04 12.61 -7.40
N HIS A 11 12.26 11.40 -6.85
CA HIS A 11 12.70 10.24 -7.62
C HIS A 11 11.68 9.84 -8.70
N LEU A 12 10.38 9.79 -8.38
CA LEU A 12 9.32 9.52 -9.37
C LEU A 12 9.29 10.59 -10.46
N MET A 13 9.43 11.87 -10.10
CA MET A 13 9.49 12.98 -11.05
C MET A 13 10.73 12.89 -11.95
N LEU A 14 11.90 12.61 -11.38
CA LEU A 14 13.14 12.40 -12.15
C LEU A 14 13.01 11.22 -13.10
N SER A 15 12.44 10.10 -12.65
CA SER A 15 12.18 8.92 -13.48
C SER A 15 11.26 9.25 -14.66
N SER A 16 10.22 10.07 -14.41
CA SER A 16 9.29 10.54 -15.45
C SER A 16 9.92 11.44 -16.52
N SER A 17 11.10 12.01 -16.24
CA SER A 17 11.83 12.90 -17.14
C SER A 17 12.86 12.16 -18.03
N THR A 18 13.04 10.85 -17.85
CA THR A 18 14.02 10.07 -18.61
C THR A 18 13.57 9.80 -20.06
N LEU A 19 14.51 9.67 -21.00
CA LEU A 19 14.19 9.39 -22.40
C LEU A 19 13.42 8.06 -22.59
N SER A 20 13.74 7.03 -21.81
CA SER A 20 13.01 5.76 -21.81
C SER A 20 11.57 5.94 -21.36
N PHE A 21 11.33 6.76 -20.33
CA PHE A 21 9.99 7.11 -19.88
C PHE A 21 9.22 7.87 -20.94
N GLN A 22 9.84 8.86 -21.60
CA GLN A 22 9.21 9.62 -22.68
C GLN A 22 8.80 8.70 -23.85
N ARG A 23 9.63 7.73 -24.21
CA ARG A 23 9.29 6.71 -25.23
C ARG A 23 8.12 5.82 -24.81
N ASN A 24 8.10 5.39 -23.55
CA ASN A 24 7.00 4.57 -23.03
C ASN A 24 5.70 5.38 -22.92
N PHE A 25 5.78 6.66 -22.56
CA PHE A 25 4.64 7.56 -22.55
C PHE A 25 4.09 7.80 -23.95
N GLU A 26 4.96 7.99 -24.93
CA GLU A 26 4.57 8.11 -26.33
C GLU A 26 3.89 6.84 -26.85
N ALA A 27 4.37 5.64 -26.48
CA ALA A 27 3.70 4.38 -26.78
C ALA A 27 2.32 4.29 -26.11
N LEU A 28 2.22 4.72 -24.85
CA LEU A 28 0.98 4.78 -24.08
C LEU A 28 -0.07 5.73 -24.71
N ARG A 29 0.36 6.89 -25.22
CA ARG A 29 -0.50 7.83 -25.92
C ARG A 29 -1.08 7.28 -27.22
N ARG A 30 -0.27 6.51 -27.97
CA ARG A 30 -0.70 5.91 -29.23
C ARG A 30 -1.70 4.78 -29.03
N SER A 31 -1.61 4.05 -27.92
CA SER A 31 -2.51 2.94 -27.60
C SER A 31 -3.78 3.36 -26.87
N SER A 32 -3.87 4.60 -26.39
CA SER A 32 -4.98 5.08 -25.56
C SER A 32 -5.54 6.41 -26.03
N LYS A 33 -6.76 6.38 -26.58
CA LYS A 33 -7.46 7.56 -27.11
C LYS A 33 -7.58 8.72 -26.10
N PRO A 34 -7.93 8.50 -24.82
CA PRO A 34 -7.96 9.58 -23.82
C PRO A 34 -6.62 10.27 -23.58
N LEU A 35 -5.50 9.57 -23.82
CA LEU A 35 -4.15 10.08 -23.54
C LEU A 35 -3.49 10.71 -24.77
N ALA A 36 -4.01 10.49 -25.98
CA ALA A 36 -3.38 10.88 -27.23
C ALA A 36 -3.00 12.38 -27.31
N HIS A 37 -3.78 13.25 -26.68
CA HIS A 37 -3.70 14.70 -26.83
C HIS A 37 -2.59 15.36 -25.98
N PHE A 38 -2.05 14.67 -24.98
CA PHE A 38 -1.05 15.25 -24.07
C PHE A 38 0.34 15.20 -24.69
N ALA A 39 1.00 16.35 -24.89
CA ALA A 39 2.31 16.39 -25.52
C ALA A 39 3.41 15.64 -24.74
N ASP A 40 3.34 15.69 -23.40
CA ASP A 40 4.32 15.12 -22.49
C ASP A 40 3.66 14.70 -21.16
N PRO A 41 4.39 13.96 -20.29
CA PRO A 41 3.90 13.56 -18.97
C PRO A 41 3.47 14.72 -18.07
N ALA A 42 4.15 15.87 -18.13
CA ALA A 42 3.87 17.00 -17.25
C ALA A 42 2.51 17.62 -17.59
N ALA A 43 2.20 17.80 -18.88
CA ALA A 43 0.89 18.30 -19.33
C ALA A 43 -0.28 17.41 -18.85
N LEU A 44 -0.08 16.09 -18.83
CA LEU A 44 -1.06 15.15 -18.30
C LEU A 44 -1.22 15.33 -16.78
N LEU A 45 -0.12 15.41 -16.03
CA LEU A 45 -0.15 15.57 -14.57
C LEU A 45 -0.78 16.90 -14.16
N ASP A 46 -0.45 17.99 -14.86
CA ASP A 46 -1.04 19.31 -14.66
C ASP A 46 -2.57 19.24 -14.81
N THR A 47 -3.05 18.59 -15.87
CA THR A 47 -4.49 18.39 -16.09
C THR A 47 -5.15 17.60 -14.95
N LEU A 48 -4.47 16.57 -14.45
CA LEU A 48 -4.97 15.75 -13.34
C LEU A 48 -4.96 16.52 -12.01
N HIS A 49 -4.02 17.44 -11.79
CA HIS A 49 -3.89 18.21 -10.56
C HIS A 49 -4.73 19.51 -10.54
N VAL A 50 -4.92 20.19 -11.67
CA VAL A 50 -5.63 21.48 -11.74
C VAL A 50 -7.12 21.33 -11.40
N SER A 51 -7.62 22.10 -10.43
CA SER A 51 -8.98 22.00 -9.86
C SER A 51 -10.14 22.40 -10.81
N GLY A 52 -9.85 22.75 -12.07
CA GLY A 52 -10.85 23.23 -13.05
C GLY A 52 -11.38 22.16 -14.03
N HIS A 53 -10.69 21.03 -14.19
CA HIS A 53 -11.17 19.98 -15.09
C HIS A 53 -12.29 19.15 -14.46
N GLY A 54 -13.27 18.79 -15.29
CA GLY A 54 -14.44 18.02 -14.86
C GLY A 54 -14.03 16.68 -14.23
N PRO A 55 -14.62 16.27 -13.09
CA PRO A 55 -14.27 15.01 -12.41
C PRO A 55 -14.35 13.78 -13.33
N ASN A 56 -15.26 13.78 -14.29
CA ASN A 56 -15.44 12.69 -15.25
C ASN A 56 -14.29 12.61 -16.26
N GLU A 57 -13.76 13.75 -16.71
CA GLU A 57 -12.62 13.81 -17.62
C GLU A 57 -11.38 13.22 -16.93
N LYS A 58 -11.07 13.71 -15.73
CA LYS A 58 -9.98 13.17 -14.91
C LYS A 58 -10.14 11.68 -14.66
N ASN A 59 -11.36 11.22 -14.36
CA ASN A 59 -11.59 9.80 -14.12
C ASN A 59 -11.32 8.94 -15.36
N ARG A 60 -11.66 9.40 -16.57
CA ARG A 60 -11.34 8.69 -17.83
C ARG A 60 -9.83 8.60 -18.06
N LEU A 61 -9.08 9.65 -17.73
CA LEU A 61 -7.61 9.62 -17.81
C LEU A 61 -7.02 8.62 -16.83
N LEU A 62 -7.49 8.63 -15.58
CA LEU A 62 -7.08 7.66 -14.57
C LEU A 62 -7.45 6.22 -14.97
N GLU A 63 -8.61 6.01 -15.60
CA GLU A 63 -9.04 4.70 -16.09
C GLU A 63 -8.10 4.15 -17.17
N ALA A 64 -7.72 5.00 -18.13
CA ALA A 64 -6.73 4.66 -19.15
C ALA A 64 -5.37 4.29 -18.54
N LEU A 65 -4.92 5.05 -17.55
CA LEU A 65 -3.66 4.78 -16.84
C LEU A 65 -3.72 3.48 -16.03
N VAL A 66 -4.82 3.21 -15.32
CA VAL A 66 -5.01 1.95 -14.59
C VAL A 66 -5.00 0.77 -15.55
N GLY A 67 -5.74 0.84 -16.65
CA GLY A 67 -5.75 -0.24 -17.66
C GLY A 67 -4.35 -0.52 -18.22
N ALA A 68 -3.58 0.52 -18.50
CA ALA A 68 -2.19 0.36 -18.93
C ALA A 68 -1.29 -0.21 -17.83
N ALA A 69 -1.43 0.22 -16.58
CA ALA A 69 -0.67 -0.29 -15.44
C ALA A 69 -1.00 -1.75 -15.09
N GLN A 70 -2.17 -2.24 -15.50
CA GLN A 70 -2.62 -3.62 -15.33
C GLN A 70 -2.23 -4.55 -16.50
N SER A 71 -1.82 -3.97 -17.64
CA SER A 71 -1.55 -4.75 -18.86
C SER A 71 -0.31 -5.66 -18.79
N GLY A 72 0.61 -5.41 -17.85
CA GLY A 72 1.89 -6.12 -17.76
C GLY A 72 2.86 -5.88 -18.93
N GLY A 73 2.53 -4.96 -19.85
CA GLY A 73 3.36 -4.62 -21.00
C GLY A 73 4.44 -3.58 -20.70
N ALA A 74 5.22 -3.20 -21.73
CA ALA A 74 6.32 -2.25 -21.61
C ALA A 74 5.92 -0.86 -21.09
N THR A 75 4.65 -0.47 -21.22
CA THR A 75 4.12 0.80 -20.71
C THR A 75 3.56 0.70 -19.28
N SER A 76 3.53 -0.50 -18.69
CA SER A 76 2.90 -0.75 -17.39
C SER A 76 3.51 0.09 -16.27
N ASP A 77 4.84 0.11 -16.16
CA ASP A 77 5.52 0.85 -15.09
C ASP A 77 5.47 2.35 -15.33
N CYS A 78 5.50 2.78 -16.60
CA CYS A 78 5.26 4.18 -16.96
C CYS A 78 3.87 4.64 -16.48
N ALA A 79 2.83 3.86 -16.74
CA ALA A 79 1.48 4.17 -16.30
C ALA A 79 1.33 4.12 -14.77
N LEU A 80 1.99 3.18 -14.09
CA LEU A 80 2.00 3.13 -12.63
C LEU A 80 2.66 4.38 -12.03
N THR A 81 3.82 4.80 -12.53
CA THR A 81 4.50 6.02 -12.08
C THR A 81 3.62 7.25 -12.29
N LEU A 82 2.95 7.37 -13.43
CA LEU A 82 1.99 8.46 -13.69
C LEU A 82 0.81 8.43 -12.72
N MET A 83 0.28 7.25 -12.39
CA MET A 83 -0.80 7.10 -11.40
C MET A 83 -0.33 7.55 -10.00
N LEU A 84 0.87 7.15 -9.58
CA LEU A 84 1.41 7.54 -8.28
C LEU A 84 1.62 9.05 -8.19
N LEU A 85 2.14 9.68 -9.25
CA LEU A 85 2.30 11.13 -9.34
C LEU A 85 0.94 11.86 -9.41
N ALA A 86 -0.01 11.35 -10.18
CA ALA A 86 -1.35 11.92 -10.28
C ALA A 86 -2.10 11.90 -8.95
N LEU A 87 -1.98 10.80 -8.20
CA LEU A 87 -2.60 10.64 -6.89
C LEU A 87 -1.80 11.28 -5.74
N TRP A 88 -0.58 11.77 -6.01
CA TRP A 88 0.34 12.26 -5.00
C TRP A 88 -0.27 13.26 -4.00
N PRO A 89 -1.04 14.29 -4.42
CA PRO A 89 -1.66 15.21 -3.47
C PRO A 89 -2.61 14.50 -2.48
N GLY A 90 -3.33 13.48 -2.97
CA GLY A 90 -4.20 12.65 -2.14
C GLY A 90 -3.43 11.71 -1.22
N LEU A 91 -2.35 11.09 -1.72
CA LEU A 91 -1.48 10.23 -0.94
C LEU A 91 -0.78 11.03 0.18
N ASP A 92 -0.37 12.26 -0.10
CA ASP A 92 0.21 13.17 0.90
C ASP A 92 -0.80 13.51 1.99
N ALA A 93 -2.07 13.74 1.63
CA ALA A 93 -3.14 13.93 2.61
C ALA A 93 -3.37 12.68 3.45
N VAL A 94 -3.33 11.48 2.87
CA VAL A 94 -3.42 10.21 3.61
C VAL A 94 -2.25 10.07 4.57
N ARG A 95 -1.01 10.29 4.12
CA ARG A 95 0.18 10.29 4.98
C ARG A 95 0.02 11.24 6.16
N ARG A 96 -0.31 12.50 5.89
CA ARG A 96 -0.51 13.50 6.96
C ARG A 96 -1.55 13.07 7.98
N ARG A 97 -2.68 12.50 7.54
CA ARG A 97 -3.69 11.93 8.44
C ARG A 97 -3.17 10.73 9.24
N SER A 98 -2.39 9.85 8.62
CA SER A 98 -1.80 8.69 9.30
C SER A 98 -0.79 9.08 10.37
N LEU A 99 0.07 10.07 10.10
CA LEU A 99 1.00 10.63 11.08
C LEU A 99 0.25 11.28 12.24
N TRP A 100 -0.80 12.05 11.95
CA TRP A 100 -1.61 12.69 12.97
C TRP A 100 -2.32 11.68 13.88
N ARG A 101 -2.75 10.54 13.32
CA ARG A 101 -3.32 9.40 14.06
C ARG A 101 -2.28 8.48 14.70
N ARG A 102 -0.97 8.77 14.58
CA ARG A 102 0.14 7.96 15.12
C ARG A 102 0.09 6.50 14.67
N ILE A 103 -0.26 6.25 13.41
CA ILE A 103 -0.39 4.90 12.83
C ILE A 103 0.97 4.17 12.72
N GLY A 104 2.09 4.90 12.78
CA GLY A 104 3.43 4.34 12.80
C GLY A 104 4.51 5.44 12.61
N PRO A 105 5.80 5.07 12.64
CA PRO A 105 6.92 5.94 12.28
C PRO A 105 6.79 6.49 10.85
N GLY A 106 7.29 7.71 10.63
CA GLY A 106 6.99 8.44 9.40
C GLY A 106 7.49 7.80 8.10
N ASP A 107 8.62 7.11 8.15
CA ASP A 107 9.23 6.46 6.98
C ASP A 107 8.60 5.08 6.69
N GLU A 108 8.18 4.35 7.71
CA GLU A 108 7.39 3.12 7.55
C GLU A 108 6.05 3.42 6.88
N VAL A 109 5.37 4.49 7.32
CA VAL A 109 4.12 4.94 6.70
C VAL A 109 4.31 5.34 5.23
N ALA A 110 5.46 5.93 4.87
CA ALA A 110 5.74 6.31 3.48
C ALA A 110 5.86 5.08 2.56
N SER A 111 6.70 4.12 2.92
CA SER A 111 6.88 2.87 2.17
C SER A 111 5.59 2.06 2.09
N GLU A 112 4.86 1.97 3.18
CA GLU A 112 3.59 1.26 3.25
C GLU A 112 2.51 1.89 2.35
N ILE A 113 2.43 3.23 2.31
CA ILE A 113 1.52 3.93 1.39
C ILE A 113 1.86 3.62 -0.06
N LEU A 114 3.14 3.64 -0.44
CA LEU A 114 3.55 3.33 -1.82
C LEU A 114 3.25 1.88 -2.21
N ALA A 115 3.56 0.93 -1.32
CA ALA A 115 3.30 -0.49 -1.54
C ALA A 115 1.80 -0.72 -1.77
N ARG A 116 0.96 -0.19 -0.87
CA ARG A 116 -0.50 -0.28 -0.99
C ARG A 116 -1.06 0.46 -2.18
N ALA A 117 -0.51 1.62 -2.54
CA ALA A 117 -0.95 2.35 -3.72
C ALA A 117 -0.68 1.54 -5.00
N SER A 118 0.51 0.97 -5.10
CA SER A 118 0.91 0.13 -6.24
C SER A 118 0.03 -1.11 -6.35
N GLU A 119 -0.20 -1.81 -5.23
CA GLU A 119 -1.10 -2.97 -5.18
C GLU A 119 -2.55 -2.58 -5.51
N ALA A 120 -3.07 -1.50 -4.93
CA ALA A 120 -4.43 -1.04 -5.17
C ALA A 120 -4.68 -0.64 -6.62
N ILE A 121 -3.68 -0.06 -7.31
CA ILE A 121 -3.76 0.28 -8.73
C ILE A 121 -3.75 -1.01 -9.58
N ARG A 122 -2.81 -1.93 -9.31
CA ARG A 122 -2.70 -3.19 -10.08
C ARG A 122 -3.88 -4.14 -9.87
N GLY A 123 -4.54 -4.09 -8.71
CA GLY A 123 -5.71 -4.91 -8.38
C GLY A 123 -7.07 -4.23 -8.61
N LEU A 124 -7.11 -3.00 -9.13
CA LEU A 124 -8.37 -2.25 -9.22
C LEU A 124 -9.34 -2.87 -10.23
N ASN A 125 -10.56 -3.19 -9.79
CA ASN A 125 -11.61 -3.66 -10.69
C ASN A 125 -12.32 -2.48 -11.39
N LEU A 126 -11.92 -2.18 -12.63
CA LEU A 126 -12.47 -1.09 -13.43
C LEU A 126 -13.95 -1.26 -13.78
N GLN A 127 -14.51 -2.48 -13.75
CA GLN A 127 -15.95 -2.70 -13.99
C GLN A 127 -16.84 -2.21 -12.84
N ARG A 128 -16.28 -2.06 -11.64
CA ARG A 128 -17.03 -1.69 -10.43
C ARG A 128 -16.71 -0.28 -9.94
N VAL A 129 -15.60 0.30 -10.39
CA VAL A 129 -15.07 1.56 -9.84
C VAL A 129 -15.30 2.73 -10.79
N ASN A 130 -16.23 3.61 -10.41
CA ASN A 130 -16.56 4.82 -11.17
C ASN A 130 -15.77 6.08 -10.74
N ARG A 131 -15.05 6.02 -9.60
CA ARG A 131 -14.27 7.14 -9.05
C ARG A 131 -12.90 6.65 -8.59
N ILE A 132 -11.97 6.52 -9.52
CA ILE A 132 -10.70 5.83 -9.34
C ILE A 132 -9.88 6.47 -8.21
N ALA A 133 -9.57 7.76 -8.30
CA ALA A 133 -8.77 8.44 -7.29
C ALA A 133 -9.36 8.30 -5.87
N ALA A 134 -10.65 8.58 -5.73
CA ALA A 134 -11.33 8.49 -4.44
C ALA A 134 -11.32 7.05 -3.89
N THR A 135 -11.56 6.05 -4.74
CA THR A 135 -11.56 4.64 -4.33
C THR A 135 -10.17 4.18 -3.92
N VAL A 136 -9.13 4.46 -4.72
CA VAL A 136 -7.75 4.07 -4.40
C VAL A 136 -7.32 4.71 -3.08
N LEU A 137 -7.51 6.02 -2.91
CA LEU A 137 -7.11 6.74 -1.69
C LEU A 137 -7.86 6.23 -0.44
N ARG A 138 -9.17 5.98 -0.56
CA ARG A 138 -9.97 5.44 0.56
C ARG A 138 -9.58 4.01 0.91
N ASN A 139 -9.27 3.17 -0.09
CA ASN A 139 -8.83 1.81 0.15
C ASN A 139 -7.51 1.80 0.92
N ILE A 140 -6.52 2.57 0.47
CA ILE A 140 -5.22 2.71 1.13
C ILE A 140 -5.40 3.17 2.59
N GLU A 141 -6.14 4.25 2.82
CA GLU A 141 -6.35 4.78 4.17
C GLU A 141 -7.05 3.76 5.07
N ARG A 142 -8.09 3.10 4.57
CA ARG A 142 -8.82 2.07 5.31
C ARG A 142 -7.92 0.90 5.68
N ASP A 143 -7.06 0.46 4.77
CA ASP A 143 -6.24 -0.72 5.01
C ASP A 143 -5.04 -0.42 5.91
N LEU A 144 -4.52 0.82 5.91
CA LEU A 144 -3.59 1.31 6.93
C LEU A 144 -4.22 1.28 8.33
N ILE A 145 -5.43 1.83 8.48
CA ILE A 145 -6.14 1.83 9.77
C ILE A 145 -6.39 0.40 10.26
N ARG A 146 -6.85 -0.48 9.36
CA ARG A 146 -7.14 -1.89 9.70
C ARG A 146 -5.90 -2.64 10.16
N THR A 147 -4.77 -2.41 9.52
CA THR A 147 -3.50 -3.06 9.88
C THR A 147 -3.07 -2.63 11.28
N ARG A 148 -3.12 -1.32 11.56
CA ARG A 148 -2.82 -0.81 12.89
C ARG A 148 -3.76 -1.35 13.96
N GLN A 149 -5.07 -1.38 13.69
CA GLN A 149 -6.05 -1.96 14.62
C GLN A 149 -5.78 -3.44 14.93
N ARG A 150 -5.27 -4.22 13.98
CA ARG A 150 -4.89 -5.62 14.22
C ARG A 150 -3.64 -5.71 15.09
N GLU A 151 -2.64 -4.87 14.83
CA GLU A 151 -1.42 -4.80 15.65
C GLU A 151 -1.73 -4.41 17.09
N ASP A 152 -2.57 -3.38 17.29
CA ASP A 152 -3.02 -2.97 18.62
C ASP A 152 -3.72 -4.11 19.36
N ARG A 153 -4.63 -4.83 18.69
CA ARG A 153 -5.30 -6.01 19.26
C ARG A 153 -4.31 -7.13 19.60
N HIS A 154 -3.36 -7.42 18.72
CA HIS A 154 -2.35 -8.44 18.96
C HIS A 154 -1.43 -8.04 20.13
N GLN A 155 -1.12 -6.75 20.28
CA GLN A 155 -0.33 -6.24 21.38
C GLN A 155 -1.10 -6.29 22.70
N SER A 156 -2.39 -5.97 22.71
CA SER A 156 -3.25 -6.13 23.90
C SER A 156 -3.33 -7.58 24.35
N LEU A 157 -3.55 -8.53 23.42
CA LEU A 157 -3.58 -9.96 23.73
C LEU A 157 -2.25 -10.50 24.25
N ARG A 158 -1.12 -9.98 23.74
CA ARG A 158 0.22 -10.33 24.23
C ARG A 158 0.56 -9.69 25.58
N GLY A 159 0.00 -8.51 25.88
CA GLY A 159 0.14 -7.84 27.18
C GLY A 159 -0.68 -8.50 28.30
N GLU A 160 -1.73 -9.25 27.94
CA GLU A 160 -2.57 -10.01 28.88
C GLU A 160 -1.95 -11.36 29.29
N THR A 161 -0.92 -11.83 28.59
CA THR A 161 -0.20 -13.05 28.97
C THR A 161 1.12 -12.65 29.64
N ASP A 162 1.11 -12.48 30.95
CA ASP A 162 2.36 -12.37 31.72
C ASP A 162 3.10 -13.72 31.68
N PRO A 163 4.30 -13.83 31.06
CA PRO A 163 5.09 -15.05 31.09
C PRO A 163 5.62 -15.39 32.50
N ASN A 164 5.43 -14.49 33.47
CA ASN A 164 5.88 -14.61 34.85
C ASN A 164 4.77 -14.92 35.86
N GLU A 165 3.51 -15.08 35.44
CA GLU A 165 2.51 -15.76 36.27
C GLU A 165 2.76 -17.28 36.21
N ILE A 166 3.86 -17.70 36.83
CA ILE A 166 3.91 -19.04 37.43
C ILE A 166 2.94 -18.97 38.60
N PRO A 167 1.86 -19.76 38.64
CA PRO A 167 1.04 -19.84 39.84
C PRO A 167 1.94 -20.26 40.99
N ALA A 168 2.23 -19.32 41.89
CA ALA A 168 2.90 -19.59 43.14
C ALA A 168 1.89 -20.18 44.13
N ASP A 169 1.12 -21.18 43.71
CA ASP A 169 0.31 -22.00 44.60
C ASP A 169 0.90 -23.40 44.57
N GLY A 170 1.83 -23.60 45.49
CA GLY A 170 2.29 -24.91 45.89
C GLY A 170 1.15 -25.70 46.53
N GLU A 171 0.32 -26.33 45.71
CA GLU A 171 -0.19 -27.66 45.99
C GLU A 171 0.07 -28.52 44.76
N ALA A 172 1.29 -29.04 44.70
CA ALA A 172 1.62 -30.16 43.86
C ALA A 172 0.64 -31.29 44.17
N SER A 173 -0.36 -31.47 43.31
CA SER A 173 -1.14 -32.70 43.26
C SER A 173 -0.18 -33.83 42.95
N ALA A 174 0.26 -34.50 44.00
CA ALA A 174 1.22 -35.60 44.02
C ALA A 174 0.60 -36.89 43.44
N ASN A 175 -0.02 -36.82 42.26
CA ASN A 175 -0.63 -37.96 41.59
C ASN A 175 -0.30 -38.06 40.09
N ALA A 176 0.56 -37.20 39.54
CA ALA A 176 1.09 -37.42 38.19
C ALA A 176 2.16 -38.53 38.24
N SER A 177 1.75 -39.76 37.97
CA SER A 177 2.64 -40.92 37.93
C SER A 177 3.78 -40.67 36.92
N PRO A 178 5.06 -40.84 37.30
CA PRO A 178 6.22 -40.54 36.46
C PRO A 178 6.26 -41.33 35.12
N ALA A 179 5.44 -42.36 34.98
CA ALA A 179 5.24 -43.08 33.73
C ALA A 179 4.61 -42.22 32.62
N LEU A 180 3.64 -41.35 32.96
CA LEU A 180 2.93 -40.52 31.97
C LEU A 180 3.83 -39.42 31.41
N LEU A 181 4.70 -38.84 32.24
CA LEU A 181 5.69 -37.84 31.81
C LEU A 181 6.74 -38.43 30.86
N ARG A 182 7.05 -39.73 31.01
CA ARG A 182 8.02 -40.41 30.14
C ARG A 182 7.44 -40.69 28.75
N ASP A 183 6.17 -41.08 28.67
CA ASP A 183 5.50 -41.35 27.40
C ASP A 183 5.30 -40.07 26.57
N ASP A 184 4.96 -38.94 27.23
CA ASP A 184 4.81 -37.66 26.53
C ASP A 184 6.16 -37.13 26.01
N LEU A 185 7.26 -37.35 26.74
CA LEU A 185 8.60 -36.99 26.27
C LEU A 185 9.03 -37.80 25.02
N VAL A 186 8.73 -39.10 24.98
CA VAL A 186 9.02 -39.94 23.80
C VAL A 186 8.17 -39.52 22.60
N ARG A 187 6.94 -39.04 22.82
CA ARG A 187 6.05 -38.56 21.76
C ARG A 187 6.52 -37.26 21.12
N ILE A 188 7.17 -36.38 21.90
CA ILE A 188 7.61 -35.06 21.44
C ILE A 188 8.99 -35.12 20.75
N VAL A 189 9.91 -35.91 21.29
CA VAL A 189 11.30 -35.92 20.80
C VAL A 189 11.52 -36.92 19.67
N GLY A 190 10.64 -37.92 19.51
CA GLY A 190 10.88 -39.04 18.60
C GLY A 190 11.94 -39.98 19.15
N ARG A 191 11.83 -41.26 18.82
CA ARG A 191 12.69 -42.32 19.34
C ARG A 191 13.91 -42.44 18.42
N ASP A 192 15.10 -42.12 18.92
CA ASP A 192 16.36 -42.54 18.29
C ASP A 192 16.55 -44.06 18.41
#